data_AF-A0A2D9C6R9-F1
#
_entry.id   AF-A0A2D9C6R9-F1
#
_cell.length_a   1.000
_cell.length_b   1.000
_cell.length_c   1.000
_cell.angle_alpha   90.00
_cell.angle_beta   90.00
_cell.angle_gamma   90.00
#
_symmetry.space_group_name_H-M   'P 1'
#
loop_
_entity.id
_entity.type
_entity.pdbx_description
1 polymer ?
#
loop_
_entity_poly.entity_id
_entity_poly.type
_entity_poly.pdbx_seq_one_letter_code
_entity_poly.pdbx_strand_id
1 'polypeptide(L)'
;MAFKGGDENINRNGRPKGSKNKATQHIREAYQKLTEDNLDRMSIWISQVASEDPGKAMDIMIRLSEYIIPKLARQEVTGNDGESLFKDISFNFGPDINSESRDQDWNQSETEKF
;
A
#
# COMPACT_ATOMS: atom_id res chain seq x y z
N MET A 1 29.67 4.55 37.05
CA MET A 1 29.54 3.10 37.26
C MET A 1 29.73 2.41 35.93
N ALA A 2 30.69 1.49 35.82
CA ALA A 2 30.90 0.70 34.60
C ALA A 2 29.99 -0.55 34.67
N PHE A 3 29.34 -0.89 33.56
CA PHE A 3 28.58 -2.14 33.45
C PHE A 3 29.54 -3.32 33.66
N LYS A 4 29.26 -4.17 34.64
CA LYS A 4 30.03 -5.39 34.88
C LYS A 4 29.46 -6.51 34.01
N GLY A 5 30.31 -7.22 33.28
CA GLY A 5 29.90 -8.37 32.48
C GLY A 5 29.28 -9.45 33.38
N GLY A 6 28.12 -9.98 32.97
CA GLY A 6 27.38 -11.00 33.73
C GLY A 6 26.10 -10.50 34.42
N ASP A 7 25.78 -9.21 34.36
CA ASP A 7 24.51 -8.70 34.90
C ASP A 7 23.31 -9.27 34.12
N GLU A 8 22.38 -9.88 34.86
CA GLU A 8 21.14 -10.49 34.36
C GLU A 8 20.09 -9.43 33.99
N ASN A 9 20.23 -8.20 34.50
CA ASN A 9 19.32 -7.10 34.18
C ASN A 9 19.61 -6.43 32.83
N ILE A 10 20.66 -6.86 32.13
CA ILE A 10 21.00 -6.35 30.79
C ILE A 10 20.20 -7.11 29.74
N ASN A 11 19.30 -6.43 29.05
CA ASN A 11 18.62 -6.98 27.88
C ASN A 11 19.59 -7.15 26.70
N ARG A 12 20.16 -8.35 26.57
CA ARG A 12 21.10 -8.74 25.49
C ARG A 12 20.40 -8.97 24.15
N ASN A 13 19.09 -9.20 24.17
CA ASN A 13 18.29 -9.47 22.97
C ASN A 13 17.88 -8.19 22.23
N GLY A 14 18.27 -7.02 22.74
CA GLY A 14 17.96 -5.74 22.15
C GLY A 14 16.46 -5.40 22.19
N ARG A 15 16.07 -4.39 21.41
CA ARG A 15 14.66 -4.00 21.31
C ARG A 15 13.88 -5.07 20.53
N PRO A 16 12.76 -5.61 21.05
CA PRO A 16 12.02 -6.66 20.38
C PRO A 16 11.50 -6.21 19.01
N LYS A 17 11.62 -7.09 18.01
CA LYS A 17 11.17 -6.85 16.63
C LYS A 17 9.65 -6.59 16.64
N GLY A 18 9.23 -5.50 16.00
CA GLY A 18 7.82 -5.09 15.97
C GLY A 18 7.35 -4.22 17.16
N SER A 19 8.22 -3.89 18.12
CA SER A 19 7.85 -2.96 19.19
C SER A 19 7.59 -1.56 18.64
N LYS A 20 6.35 -1.08 18.83
CA LYS A 20 5.92 0.26 18.42
C LYS A 20 6.79 1.33 19.09
N ASN A 21 7.12 2.38 18.37
CA ASN A 21 7.80 3.54 18.95
C ASN A 21 6.85 4.23 19.93
N LYS A 22 7.18 4.17 21.23
CA LYS A 22 6.37 4.76 22.31
C LYS A 22 6.04 6.23 22.02
N ALA A 23 7.02 7.01 21.54
CA ALA A 23 6.80 8.41 21.19
C ALA A 23 5.73 8.56 20.10
N THR A 24 5.81 7.77 19.02
CA THR A 24 4.80 7.81 17.95
C THR A 24 3.43 7.31 18.41
N GLN A 25 3.39 6.35 19.33
CA GLN A 25 2.14 5.89 19.94
C GLN A 25 1.48 7.00 20.77
N HIS A 26 2.23 7.65 21.66
CA HIS A 26 1.72 8.75 22.48
C HIS A 26 1.23 9.93 21.64
N ILE A 27 1.91 10.25 20.54
CA ILE A 27 1.46 11.31 19.62
C ILE A 27 0.11 10.93 18.98
N ARG A 28 -0.06 9.68 18.54
CA ARG A 28 -1.36 9.22 17.98
C ARG A 28 -2.47 9.29 19.01
N GLU A 29 -2.23 8.81 20.22
CA GLU A 29 -3.19 8.85 21.33
C GLU A 29 -3.58 10.29 21.70
N ALA A 30 -2.60 11.19 21.79
CA ALA A 30 -2.85 12.60 22.08
C ALA A 30 -3.65 13.29 20.96
N TYR A 31 -3.33 12.99 19.70
CA TYR A 31 -4.04 13.53 18.55
C TYR A 31 -5.48 13.00 18.47
N GLN A 32 -5.68 11.72 18.74
CA GLN A 32 -7.01 11.11 18.82
C GLN A 32 -7.86 11.78 19.88
N LYS A 33 -7.34 11.92 21.11
CA LYS A 33 -8.03 12.60 22.20
C LYS A 33 -8.39 14.05 21.86
N LEU A 34 -7.44 14.80 21.30
CA LEU A 34 -7.68 16.18 20.85
C LEU A 34 -8.84 16.24 19.84
N THR A 35 -8.91 15.26 18.94
CA THR A 35 -9.94 15.23 17.90
C THR A 35 -11.30 14.91 18.53
N GLU A 36 -11.37 13.86 19.35
CA GLU A 36 -12.58 13.42 20.07
C GLU A 36 -13.16 14.54 20.96
N ASP A 37 -12.32 15.21 21.74
CA ASP A 37 -12.72 16.31 22.64
C ASP A 37 -13.29 17.53 21.88
N ASN A 38 -13.09 17.61 20.56
CA ASN A 38 -13.52 18.73 19.73
C ASN A 38 -14.49 18.36 18.61
N LEU A 39 -14.90 17.09 18.49
CA LEU A 39 -15.85 16.65 17.45
C LEU A 39 -17.14 17.48 17.48
N ASP A 40 -17.68 17.75 18.68
CA ASP A 40 -18.90 18.53 18.85
C ASP A 40 -18.75 19.98 18.34
N ARG A 41 -17.54 20.54 18.44
CA ARG A 41 -17.22 21.92 18.03
C ARG A 41 -16.84 22.03 16.55
N MET A 42 -16.46 20.93 15.90
CA MET A 42 -16.00 20.96 14.50
C MET A 42 -17.06 21.51 13.55
N SER A 43 -18.34 21.20 13.77
CA SER A 43 -19.43 21.75 12.97
C SER A 43 -19.46 23.29 13.04
N ILE A 44 -19.34 23.85 14.24
CA ILE A 44 -19.33 25.29 14.48
C ILE A 44 -18.12 25.95 13.82
N TRP A 45 -16.93 25.37 13.96
CA TRP A 45 -15.72 25.92 13.34
C TRP A 45 -15.78 25.89 11.82
N ILE A 46 -16.31 24.82 11.23
CA ILE A 46 -16.51 24.75 9.77
C ILE A 46 -17.52 25.81 9.33
N SER A 47 -18.62 26.01 10.07
CA SER A 47 -19.58 27.07 9.78
C SER A 47 -18.96 28.48 9.89
N GLN A 48 -18.09 28.71 10.88
CA GLN A 48 -17.37 29.98 11.03
C GLN A 48 -16.39 30.19 9.88
N VAL A 49 -15.60 29.18 9.50
CA VAL A 49 -14.71 29.27 8.33
C VAL A 49 -15.53 29.51 7.07
N ALA A 50 -16.66 28.83 6.89
CA ALA A 50 -17.53 29.02 5.74
C ALA A 50 -18.14 30.42 5.67
N SER A 51 -18.29 31.11 6.81
CA SER A 51 -18.79 32.49 6.84
C SER A 51 -17.79 33.50 6.28
N GLU A 52 -16.49 33.21 6.37
CA GLU A 52 -15.42 34.05 5.82
C GLU A 52 -14.97 33.58 4.43
N ASP A 53 -14.78 32.26 4.29
CA ASP A 53 -14.30 31.59 3.09
C ASP A 53 -14.94 30.19 2.95
N PRO A 54 -16.05 30.09 2.18
CA PRO A 54 -16.70 28.82 1.88
C PRO A 54 -15.78 27.79 1.19
N GLY A 55 -14.84 28.24 0.35
CA GLY A 55 -13.93 27.36 -0.38
C GLY A 55 -12.98 26.65 0.57
N LYS A 56 -12.40 27.39 1.52
CA LYS A 56 -11.53 26.83 2.55
C LYS A 56 -12.27 25.86 3.48
N ALA A 57 -13.54 26.11 3.79
CA ALA A 57 -14.36 25.18 4.55
C ALA A 57 -14.52 23.83 3.80
N MET A 58 -14.83 23.88 2.50
CA MET A 58 -14.95 22.69 1.66
C MET A 58 -13.63 21.91 1.55
N ASP A 59 -12.50 22.62 1.41
CA ASP A 59 -11.18 21.99 1.41
C ASP A 59 -10.89 21.24 2.71
N ILE A 60 -11.24 21.83 3.87
CA ILE A 60 -11.09 21.18 5.17
C ILE A 60 -11.95 19.91 5.23
N MET A 61 -13.20 19.96 4.77
CA MET A 61 -14.10 18.81 4.73
C MET A 61 -13.55 17.68 3.86
N ILE A 62 -13.00 18.00 2.69
CA ILE A 62 -12.37 17.02 1.79
C ILE A 62 -11.18 16.35 2.47
N ARG A 63 -10.28 17.13 3.10
CA ARG A 63 -9.11 16.58 3.80
C ARG A 63 -9.49 15.67 4.97
N LEU A 64 -10.54 16.02 5.71
CA LEU A 64 -11.05 15.18 6.80
C LEU A 64 -11.63 13.86 6.25
N SER A 65 -12.30 13.89 5.10
CA SER A 65 -12.87 12.69 4.48
C SER A 65 -11.80 11.62 4.14
N GLU A 66 -10.57 12.04 3.84
CA GLU A 66 -9.46 11.12 3.53
C GLU A 66 -9.02 10.27 4.74
N TYR A 67 -9.25 10.75 5.96
CA TYR A 67 -8.92 10.02 7.19
C TYR A 67 -10.05 9.10 7.65
N ILE A 68 -11.30 9.45 7.31
CA ILE A 68 -12.48 8.66 7.68
C ILE A 68 -12.70 7.51 6.70
N ILE A 69 -12.45 7.74 5.41
CA ILE A 69 -12.55 6.70 4.38
C ILE A 69 -11.22 5.95 4.35
N PRO A 70 -11.17 4.68 4.79
CA PRO A 70 -9.95 3.90 4.69
C PRO A 70 -9.55 3.82 3.20
N LYS A 71 -8.43 4.47 2.84
CA LYS A 71 -7.83 4.25 1.51
C LYS A 71 -7.51 2.77 1.42
N LEU A 72 -8.06 2.10 0.41
CA LEU A 72 -7.66 0.74 0.03
C LEU A 72 -6.13 0.72 -0.05
N ALA A 73 -5.49 0.08 0.94
CA ALA A 73 -4.07 -0.15 0.90
C ALA A 73 -3.80 -0.92 -0.40
N ARG A 74 -2.95 -0.36 -1.27
CA ARG A 74 -2.53 -1.05 -2.49
C ARG A 74 -1.92 -2.38 -2.05
N GLN A 75 -2.63 -3.48 -2.27
CA GLN A 75 -2.09 -4.82 -2.08
C GLN A 75 -1.22 -5.10 -3.30
N GLU A 76 0.10 -5.00 -3.12
CA GLU A 76 1.03 -5.63 -4.05
C GLU A 76 0.95 -7.13 -3.81
N VAL A 77 0.26 -7.85 -4.70
CA VAL A 77 0.19 -9.31 -4.65
C VAL A 77 1.54 -9.83 -5.13
N THR A 78 2.45 -10.08 -4.20
CA THR A 78 3.71 -10.79 -4.46
C THR A 78 3.54 -12.26 -4.08
N GLY A 79 4.32 -13.15 -4.72
CA GLY A 79 4.45 -14.52 -4.24
C GLY A 79 5.14 -14.57 -2.88
N ASN A 80 5.13 -15.75 -2.25
CA ASN A 80 5.80 -15.96 -0.96
C ASN A 80 7.26 -15.46 -1.03
N ASP A 81 7.70 -14.71 -0.02
CA ASP A 81 9.05 -14.10 0.03
C ASP A 81 9.42 -13.17 -1.15
N GLY A 82 8.44 -12.58 -1.85
CA GLY A 82 8.68 -11.62 -2.94
C GLY A 82 8.93 -12.29 -4.29
N GLU A 83 8.68 -13.59 -4.40
CA GLU A 83 8.84 -14.34 -5.64
C GLU A 83 7.77 -14.02 -6.69
N SER A 84 8.12 -14.14 -7.98
CA SER A 84 7.17 -13.93 -9.08
C SER A 84 6.02 -14.95 -9.03
N LEU A 85 4.78 -14.49 -9.21
CA LEU A 85 3.59 -15.35 -9.31
C LEU A 85 3.58 -16.23 -10.57
N PHE A 86 4.41 -15.90 -11.56
CA PHE A 86 4.37 -16.51 -12.89
C PHE A 86 5.49 -17.52 -13.16
N LYS A 87 6.08 -18.12 -12.10
CA LYS A 87 7.21 -19.06 -12.23
C LYS A 87 6.95 -20.23 -13.20
N ASP A 88 5.69 -20.66 -13.34
CA ASP A 88 5.32 -21.83 -14.14
C ASP A 88 4.57 -21.50 -15.44
N ILE A 89 4.44 -20.23 -15.82
CA ILE A 89 3.73 -19.84 -17.05
C ILE A 89 4.74 -19.43 -18.12
N SER A 90 5.02 -20.35 -19.04
CA SER A 90 5.79 -20.07 -20.25
C SER A 90 4.86 -19.74 -21.42
N PHE A 91 4.91 -18.51 -21.93
CA PHE A 91 4.25 -18.16 -23.19
C PHE A 91 5.23 -18.38 -24.34
N ASN A 92 5.05 -19.49 -25.06
CA ASN A 92 5.72 -19.71 -26.34
C ASN A 92 4.88 -19.04 -27.42
N PHE A 93 5.26 -17.81 -27.78
CA PHE A 93 4.75 -17.21 -28.99
C PHE A 93 5.34 -18.00 -30.16
N GLY A 94 4.48 -18.35 -31.12
CA GLY A 94 4.88 -19.07 -32.33
C GLY A 94 6.03 -18.37 -33.06
N PRO A 95 6.58 -19.03 -34.09
CA PRO A 95 7.76 -18.53 -34.78
C PRO A 95 7.49 -17.13 -35.37
N ASP A 96 8.55 -16.32 -35.48
CA ASP A 96 8.49 -14.91 -35.85
C ASP A 96 7.66 -14.69 -37.13
N ILE A 97 7.01 -13.53 -37.26
CA ILE A 97 6.29 -13.15 -38.49
C ILE A 97 7.20 -13.21 -39.73
N ASN A 98 8.52 -13.13 -39.53
CA ASN A 98 9.52 -13.19 -40.59
C ASN A 98 10.18 -14.57 -40.76
N SER A 99 9.75 -15.61 -40.04
CA SER A 99 10.35 -16.94 -40.19
C SER A 99 9.74 -17.70 -41.36
N GLU A 100 10.58 -18.18 -42.28
CA GLU A 100 10.23 -18.97 -43.48
C GLU A 100 9.44 -20.27 -43.17
N SER A 101 9.40 -20.70 -41.91
CA SER A 101 8.69 -21.90 -41.46
C SER A 101 7.18 -21.71 -41.28
N ARG A 102 6.63 -20.48 -41.36
CA ARG A 102 5.18 -20.24 -41.26
C ARG A 102 4.42 -20.49 -42.57
N ASP A 103 5.12 -20.45 -43.70
CA ASP A 103 4.47 -20.49 -45.02
C ASP A 103 4.27 -21.90 -45.59
N GLN A 104 4.73 -22.95 -44.88
CA GLN A 104 4.65 -24.33 -45.39
C GLN A 104 3.33 -25.06 -45.09
N ASP A 105 2.46 -24.52 -44.23
CA ASP A 105 1.21 -25.19 -43.83
C ASP A 105 0.04 -24.91 -44.81
N TRP A 106 0.14 -23.88 -45.66
CA TRP A 106 -0.93 -23.52 -46.60
C TRP A 106 -0.85 -24.26 -47.94
N ASN A 107 0.32 -24.76 -48.34
CA ASN A 107 0.55 -25.34 -49.67
C ASN A 107 0.31 -26.86 -49.78
N GLN A 108 -0.04 -27.54 -48.69
CA GLN A 108 -0.32 -28.99 -48.71
C GLN A 108 -1.81 -29.35 -48.78
N SER A 109 -2.71 -28.37 -48.67
CA SER A 109 -4.17 -28.62 -48.70
C SER A 109 -4.81 -28.54 -50.09
N GLU A 110 -4.10 -28.04 -51.11
CA GLU A 110 -4.63 -27.87 -52.48
C GLU A 110 -4.20 -28.96 -53.48
N THR A 111 -3.23 -29.82 -53.14
CA THR A 111 -2.72 -30.85 -54.07
C THR A 111 -3.41 -32.21 -53.96
N GLU A 112 -4.37 -32.39 -53.06
CA GLU A 112 -5.15 -33.64 -52.93
C GLU A 112 -6.60 -33.55 -53.46
N LYS A 113 -6.97 -32.45 -54.12
CA LYS A 113 -8.30 -32.32 -54.76
C LYS A 113 -8.18 -32.03 -56.24
N PHE A 114 -7.70 -32.98 -57.04
CA PHE A 114 -8.17 -33.27 -58.41
C PHE A 114 -7.66 -34.63 -58.87
#